data_AF-A0A7Y5NTF2-F1
#
_entry.id   AF-A0A7Y5NTF2-F1
#
_cell.length_a   1.000
_cell.length_b   1.000
_cell.length_c   1.000
_cell.angle_alpha   90.00
_cell.angle_beta   90.00
_cell.angle_gamma   90.00
#
_symmetry.space_group_name_H-M   'P 1'
#
loop_
_entity.id
_entity.type
_entity.pdbx_description
1 polymer ?
#
loop_
_entity_poly.entity_id
_entity_poly.type
_entity_poly.pdbx_seq_one_letter_code
_entity_poly.pdbx_strand_id
1 'polypeptide(L)'
;MDSDQRAKISQLLEAVVAADGVIKPEERAFVRRAIERWKLPVPEAPQSLRSLGNATNALRTLEPEAQSRVLALLVDAATVDGEVDPREHALLLAAAAALGIDATALEARIVRQLGAARG
;
A
#
# COMPACT_ATOMS: atom_id res chain seq x y z
N MET A 1 -6.31 0.76 17.04
CA MET A 1 -5.48 1.55 16.11
C MET A 1 -5.32 2.93 16.69
N ASP A 2 -4.15 3.16 17.22
CA ASP A 2 -3.73 4.42 17.80
C ASP A 2 -3.54 5.48 16.71
N SER A 3 -3.65 6.76 17.08
CA SER A 3 -3.57 7.88 16.13
C SER A 3 -2.22 7.92 15.39
N ASP A 4 -1.12 7.57 16.06
CA ASP A 4 0.22 7.42 15.48
C ASP A 4 0.28 6.33 14.40
N GLN A 5 -0.38 5.20 14.66
CA GLN A 5 -0.43 4.09 13.73
C GLN A 5 -1.23 4.47 12.49
N ARG A 6 -2.34 5.19 12.65
CA ARG A 6 -3.13 5.71 11.52
C ARG A 6 -2.32 6.69 10.68
N ALA A 7 -1.54 7.58 11.31
CA ALA A 7 -0.67 8.52 10.61
C ALA A 7 0.41 7.80 9.79
N LYS A 8 1.10 6.81 10.38
CA LYS A 8 2.11 6.00 9.68
C LYS A 8 1.54 5.25 8.49
N ILE A 9 0.35 4.67 8.65
CA ILE A 9 -0.33 3.94 7.57
C ILE A 9 -0.69 4.89 6.43
N SER A 10 -1.20 6.06 6.75
CA SER A 10 -1.52 7.09 5.76
C SER A 10 -0.28 7.53 4.98
N GLN A 11 0.83 7.78 5.69
CA GLN A 11 2.12 8.15 5.07
C GLN A 11 2.70 7.04 4.19
N LEU A 12 2.56 5.78 4.61
CA LEU A 12 2.97 4.61 3.81
C LEU A 12 2.14 4.49 2.54
N LEU A 13 0.83 4.69 2.63
CA LEU A 13 -0.07 4.60 1.47
C LEU A 13 0.31 5.62 0.39
N GLU A 14 0.54 6.87 0.80
CA GLU A 14 0.97 7.93 -0.11
C GLU A 14 2.40 7.72 -0.62
N ALA A 15 3.32 7.23 0.23
CA ALA A 15 4.68 6.91 -0.19
C ALA A 15 4.74 5.83 -1.28
N VAL A 16 3.85 4.83 -1.21
CA VAL A 16 3.75 3.77 -2.21
C VAL A 16 3.17 4.30 -3.52
N VAL A 17 2.06 5.04 -3.43
CA VAL A 17 1.44 5.66 -4.61
C VAL A 17 2.34 6.73 -5.26
N ALA A 18 3.23 7.33 -4.48
CA ALA A 18 4.23 8.28 -4.99
C ALA A 18 5.57 7.61 -5.39
N ALA A 19 5.71 6.29 -5.27
CA ALA A 19 7.00 5.61 -5.43
C ALA A 19 7.47 5.57 -6.89
N ASP A 20 6.56 5.59 -7.85
CA ASP A 20 6.88 5.66 -9.28
C ASP A 20 7.18 7.09 -9.76
N GLY A 21 6.94 8.09 -8.89
CA GLY A 21 7.11 9.52 -9.14
C GLY A 21 5.91 10.20 -9.81
N VAL A 22 4.86 9.47 -10.16
CA VAL A 22 3.68 9.95 -10.91
C VAL A 22 2.40 9.39 -10.29
N ILE A 23 1.80 10.14 -9.37
CA ILE A 23 0.48 9.79 -8.83
C ILE A 23 -0.59 9.97 -9.91
N LYS A 24 -1.18 8.88 -10.41
CA LYS A 24 -2.32 8.93 -11.34
C LYS A 24 -3.60 9.40 -10.62
N PRO A 25 -4.57 9.97 -11.35
CA PRO A 25 -5.84 10.40 -10.77
C PRO A 25 -6.60 9.26 -10.06
N GLU A 26 -6.56 8.04 -10.61
CA GLU A 26 -7.19 6.85 -10.00
C GLU A 26 -6.56 6.48 -8.66
N GLU A 27 -5.24 6.47 -8.57
CA GLU A 27 -4.51 6.17 -7.34
C GLU A 27 -4.78 7.23 -6.26
N ARG A 28 -4.85 8.50 -6.65
CA ARG A 28 -5.21 9.59 -5.72
C ARG A 28 -6.64 9.44 -5.18
N ALA A 29 -7.58 9.01 -6.02
CA ALA A 29 -8.94 8.72 -5.61
C ALA A 29 -8.99 7.52 -4.67
N PHE A 30 -8.16 6.50 -4.91
CA PHE A 30 -8.01 5.36 -4.01
C PHE A 30 -7.46 5.78 -2.64
N VAL A 31 -6.34 6.51 -2.60
CA VAL A 31 -5.75 7.00 -1.34
C VAL A 31 -6.79 7.78 -0.55
N ARG A 32 -7.54 8.66 -1.20
CA ARG A 32 -8.65 9.38 -0.57
C ARG A 32 -9.72 8.45 -0.01
N ARG A 33 -10.17 7.46 -0.79
CA ARG A 33 -11.18 6.47 -0.34
C ARG A 33 -10.67 5.61 0.81
N ALA A 34 -9.40 5.22 0.80
CA ALA A 34 -8.78 4.47 1.88
C ALA A 34 -8.69 5.32 3.16
N ILE A 35 -8.28 6.59 3.03
CA ILE A 35 -8.26 7.58 4.12
C ILE A 35 -9.67 7.74 4.72
N GLU A 36 -10.68 7.96 3.88
CA GLU A 36 -12.07 8.13 4.32
C GLU A 36 -12.64 6.86 4.97
N ARG A 37 -12.44 5.70 4.34
CA ARG A 37 -12.98 4.42 4.84
C ARG A 37 -12.35 4.00 6.17
N TRP A 38 -11.09 4.34 6.39
CA TRP A 38 -10.34 3.95 7.59
C TRP A 38 -10.21 5.08 8.60
N LYS A 39 -10.82 6.25 8.32
CA LYS A 39 -10.71 7.47 9.12
C LYS A 39 -9.25 7.80 9.43
N LEU A 40 -8.38 7.62 8.45
CA LEU A 40 -6.98 7.99 8.56
C LEU A 40 -6.87 9.51 8.45
N PRO A 41 -5.87 10.13 9.08
CA PRO A 41 -5.56 11.52 8.81
C PRO A 41 -5.10 11.67 7.35
N VAL A 42 -5.39 12.82 6.73
CA VAL A 42 -4.82 13.16 5.43
C VAL A 42 -3.30 13.11 5.56
N PRO A 43 -2.61 12.27 4.77
CA PRO A 43 -1.18 12.15 4.88
C PRO A 43 -0.51 13.38 4.29
N GLU A 44 0.57 13.79 4.96
CA GLU A 44 1.67 14.52 4.35
C GLU A 44 2.86 13.58 4.42
N ALA A 45 3.00 12.66 3.46
CA ALA A 45 4.14 11.77 3.44
C ALA A 45 5.44 12.59 3.27
N PRO A 46 6.38 12.56 4.24
CA PRO A 46 7.66 13.21 4.06
C PRO A 46 8.38 12.62 2.85
N GLN A 47 9.10 13.46 2.09
CA GLN A 47 9.83 13.03 0.88
C GLN A 47 10.74 11.81 1.14
N SER A 48 11.22 11.64 2.37
CA SER A 48 12.04 10.51 2.80
C SER A 48 11.32 9.16 2.67
N LEU A 49 10.00 9.08 2.82
CA LEU A 49 9.27 7.82 2.71
C LEU A 49 8.97 7.39 1.26
N ARG A 50 9.11 8.30 0.28
CA ARG A 50 8.83 8.03 -1.14
C ARG A 50 9.80 7.03 -1.79
N SER A 51 10.86 6.62 -1.07
CA SER A 51 11.74 5.54 -1.50
C SER A 51 11.21 4.18 -1.03
N LEU A 52 11.23 3.20 -1.93
CA LEU A 52 10.86 1.82 -1.67
C LEU A 52 11.51 1.23 -0.39
N GLY A 53 12.80 1.51 -0.17
CA GLY A 53 13.53 1.02 1.00
C GLY A 53 13.04 1.63 2.32
N ASN A 54 12.62 2.89 2.30
CA ASN A 54 12.14 3.59 3.49
C ASN A 54 10.69 3.22 3.81
N ALA A 55 9.84 3.04 2.79
CA ALA A 55 8.48 2.53 2.96
C ALA A 55 8.48 1.10 3.54
N THR A 56 9.32 0.20 3.02
CA THR A 56 9.43 -1.18 3.53
C THR A 56 10.05 -1.26 4.93
N ASN A 57 11.01 -0.38 5.27
CA ASN A 57 11.49 -0.24 6.64
C ASN A 57 10.38 0.24 7.58
N ALA A 58 9.63 1.28 7.21
CA ALA A 58 8.53 1.79 8.02
C ALA A 58 7.43 0.73 8.22
N LEU A 59 7.12 -0.07 7.20
CA LEU A 59 6.23 -1.23 7.31
C LEU A 59 6.70 -2.22 8.39
N ARG A 60 7.99 -2.58 8.41
CA ARG A 60 8.56 -3.49 9.42
C ARG A 60 8.47 -2.96 10.85
N THR A 61 8.39 -1.64 11.04
CA THR A 61 8.23 -1.05 12.38
C THR A 61 6.80 -1.09 12.92
N LEU A 62 5.82 -1.45 12.08
CA LEU A 62 4.42 -1.57 12.50
C LEU A 62 4.17 -2.91 13.20
N GLU A 63 3.10 -2.99 13.99
CA GLU A 63 2.65 -4.25 14.59
C GLU A 63 2.18 -5.26 13.52
N PRO A 64 2.28 -6.59 13.77
CA PRO A 64 1.95 -7.63 12.78
C PRO A 64 0.53 -7.53 12.19
N GLU A 65 -0.46 -7.15 13.02
CA GLU A 65 -1.83 -6.91 12.57
C GLU A 65 -1.91 -5.71 11.60
N ALA A 66 -1.15 -4.66 11.89
CA ALA A 66 -1.07 -3.46 11.08
C ALA A 66 -0.37 -3.74 9.76
N GLN A 67 0.75 -4.47 9.79
CA GLN A 67 1.50 -4.91 8.62
C GLN A 67 0.60 -5.63 7.61
N SER A 68 -0.17 -6.61 8.10
CA SER A 68 -1.11 -7.38 7.27
C SER A 68 -2.19 -6.49 6.65
N ARG A 69 -2.71 -5.53 7.42
CA ARG A 69 -3.71 -4.58 6.94
C ARG A 69 -3.16 -3.61 5.90
N VAL A 70 -1.95 -3.09 6.11
CA VAL A 70 -1.32 -2.19 5.14
C VAL A 70 -1.03 -2.94 3.85
N LEU A 71 -0.49 -4.16 3.92
CA LEU A 71 -0.26 -4.93 2.69
C LEU A 71 -1.56 -5.18 1.93
N ALA A 72 -2.65 -5.52 2.62
CA ALA A 72 -3.96 -5.66 1.97
C ALA A 72 -4.40 -4.36 1.29
N LEU A 73 -4.22 -3.21 1.95
CA LEU A 73 -4.51 -1.90 1.37
C LEU A 73 -3.66 -1.59 0.13
N LEU A 74 -2.37 -1.96 0.14
CA LEU A 74 -1.49 -1.75 -1.00
C LEU A 74 -1.91 -2.62 -2.19
N VAL A 75 -2.29 -3.87 -1.94
CA VAL A 75 -2.82 -4.76 -2.98
C VAL A 75 -4.16 -4.21 -3.53
N ASP A 76 -5.06 -3.76 -2.66
CA ASP A 76 -6.31 -3.12 -3.08
C ASP A 76 -6.06 -1.85 -3.90
N ALA A 77 -5.02 -1.07 -3.56
CA ALA A 77 -4.64 0.13 -4.28
C ALA A 77 -4.16 -0.21 -5.70
N ALA A 78 -3.20 -1.11 -5.82
CA ALA A 78 -2.61 -1.50 -7.08
C ALA A 78 -3.57 -2.26 -8.01
N THR A 79 -4.68 -2.79 -7.47
CA THR A 79 -5.69 -3.52 -8.26
C THR A 79 -6.92 -2.69 -8.58
N VAL A 80 -6.97 -1.41 -8.16
CA VAL A 80 -8.16 -0.55 -8.29
C VAL A 80 -8.46 -0.20 -9.75
N ASP A 81 -7.42 -0.03 -10.57
CA ASP A 81 -7.52 0.25 -12.00
C ASP A 81 -7.66 -1.03 -12.84
N GLY A 82 -7.61 -2.20 -12.19
CA GLY A 82 -7.75 -3.51 -12.80
C GLY A 82 -6.47 -4.05 -13.45
N GLU A 83 -5.32 -3.41 -13.24
CA GLU A 83 -4.02 -3.85 -13.72
C GLU A 83 -2.89 -3.38 -12.79
N VAL A 84 -2.08 -4.31 -12.28
CA VAL A 84 -0.89 -3.96 -11.49
C VAL A 84 0.30 -3.78 -12.43
N ASP A 85 0.91 -2.61 -12.47
CA ASP A 85 2.09 -2.38 -13.31
C ASP A 85 3.36 -3.04 -12.71
N PRO A 86 4.42 -3.31 -13.50
CA PRO A 86 5.63 -3.98 -13.02
C PRO A 86 6.33 -3.27 -11.84
N ARG A 87 6.20 -1.94 -11.70
CA ARG A 87 6.78 -1.16 -10.60
C ARG A 87 5.97 -1.32 -9.31
N GLU A 88 4.65 -1.23 -9.40
CA GLU A 88 3.73 -1.54 -8.29
C GLU A 88 3.92 -2.98 -7.82
N HIS A 89 4.05 -3.91 -8.76
CA HIS A 89 4.31 -5.32 -8.48
C HIS A 89 5.61 -5.54 -7.71
N ALA A 90 6.71 -4.93 -8.18
CA ALA A 90 8.00 -4.98 -7.49
C ALA A 90 7.93 -4.38 -6.08
N LEU A 91 7.13 -3.33 -5.90
CA LEU A 91 6.91 -2.72 -4.60
C LEU A 91 6.11 -3.61 -3.66
N LEU A 92 5.02 -4.21 -4.13
CA LEU A 92 4.22 -5.15 -3.36
C LEU A 92 5.04 -6.37 -2.96
N LEU A 93 5.90 -6.88 -3.85
CA LEU A 93 6.84 -7.95 -3.54
C LEU A 93 7.85 -7.53 -2.48
N ALA A 94 8.44 -6.34 -2.59
CA ALA A 94 9.37 -5.84 -1.57
C ALA A 94 8.68 -5.63 -0.21
N ALA A 95 7.44 -5.15 -0.21
CA ALA A 95 6.62 -5.05 0.98
C ALA A 95 6.32 -6.43 1.57
N ALA A 96 5.86 -7.39 0.77
CA ALA A 96 5.61 -8.77 1.22
C ALA A 96 6.87 -9.42 1.79
N ALA A 97 8.00 -9.30 1.10
CA ALA A 97 9.29 -9.80 1.57
C ALA A 97 9.72 -9.16 2.90
N ALA A 98 9.51 -7.85 3.06
CA ALA A 98 9.78 -7.16 4.32
C ALA A 98 8.88 -7.64 5.48
N LEU A 99 7.68 -8.13 5.17
CA LEU A 99 6.74 -8.69 6.12
C LEU A 99 6.89 -10.22 6.31
N GLY A 100 7.82 -10.86 5.61
CA GLY A 100 7.99 -12.32 5.63
C GLY A 100 6.86 -13.08 4.94
N ILE A 101 6.12 -12.42 4.05
CA ILE A 101 5.03 -13.02 3.26
C ILE A 101 5.63 -13.57 1.96
N ASP A 102 5.30 -14.84 1.68
CA ASP A 102 5.76 -15.51 0.46
C ASP A 102 5.21 -14.81 -0.79
N ALA A 103 6.07 -14.69 -1.82
CA ALA A 103 5.70 -14.09 -3.10
C ALA A 103 4.46 -14.78 -3.72
N THR A 104 4.37 -16.10 -3.62
CA THR A 104 3.22 -16.87 -4.14
C THR A 104 1.92 -16.51 -3.43
N ALA A 105 2.00 -16.24 -2.12
CA ALA A 105 0.83 -15.84 -1.32
C ALA A 105 0.39 -14.41 -1.66
N LEU A 106 1.35 -13.52 -1.97
CA LEU A 106 1.05 -12.18 -2.47
C LEU A 106 0.38 -12.24 -3.86
N GLU A 107 0.94 -13.00 -4.80
CA GLU A 107 0.39 -13.17 -6.15
C GLU A 107 -1.07 -13.65 -6.09
N ALA A 108 -1.34 -14.66 -5.25
CA ALA A 108 -2.69 -15.17 -5.06
C ALA A 108 -3.67 -14.10 -4.55
N ARG A 109 -3.21 -13.15 -3.73
CA ARG A 109 -4.02 -12.01 -3.27
C ARG A 109 -4.27 -10.99 -4.38
N ILE A 110 -3.26 -10.66 -5.17
CA ILE A 110 -3.37 -9.74 -6.31
C ILE A 110 -4.40 -10.29 -7.31
N VAL A 111 -4.24 -11.55 -7.74
CA VAL A 111 -5.15 -12.19 -8.68
C VAL A 111 -6.59 -12.24 -8.14
N ARG A 112 -6.76 -12.56 -6.85
CA ARG A 112 -8.07 -12.56 -6.21
C ARG A 112 -8.73 -11.18 -6.26
N GLN A 113 -7.99 -10.10 -5.99
CA GLN A 113 -8.57 -8.75 -6.02
C GLN A 113 -8.84 -8.23 -7.43
N LEU A 114 -7.99 -8.55 -8.40
CA LEU A 114 -8.26 -8.27 -9.82
C LEU A 114 -9.54 -8.98 -10.30
N GLY A 115 -9.79 -10.20 -9.80
CA GLY A 115 -11.03 -10.93 -10.06
C GLY A 115 -12.26 -10.30 -9.37
N ALA A 116 -12.11 -9.75 -8.16
CA ALA A 116 -13.19 -9.11 -7.41
C ALA A 116 -13.55 -7.72 -7.95
N ALA A 117 -12.57 -6.96 -8.47
CA ALA A 117 -12.78 -5.63 -9.04
C ALA A 117 -13.53 -5.67 -10.40
N ARG A 118 -13.52 -6.83 -11.08
CA ARG A 118 -14.23 -7.07 -12.35
C ARG A 118 -15.69 -7.54 -12.19
N GLY A 119 -16.17 -7.75 -10.94
CA GLY A 119 -17.47 -8.33 -10.62
C GLY A 119 -18.55 -7.32 -10.25
#